data_AF-A0A7X9EX00-F1
#
_entry.id   AF-A0A7X9EX00-F1
#
_cell.length_a   1.000
_cell.length_b   1.000
_cell.length_c   1.000
_cell.angle_alpha   90.00
_cell.angle_beta   90.00
_cell.angle_gamma   90.00
#
_symmetry.space_group_name_H-M   'P 1'
#
loop_
_entity.id
_entity.type
_entity.pdbx_description
1 polymer ?
#
loop_
_entity_poly.entity_id
_entity_poly.type
_entity_poly.pdbx_seq_one_letter_code
_entity_poly.pdbx_strand_id
1 'polypeptide(L)' 'MDVTREITPEMTLLDIVERIPETQDVFRQYEECTGTCLLCQHLFDSLESVASQYAIDLENIMRELRGWFE' A
#
# COMPACT_ATOMS: atom_id res chain seq x y z
N MET A 1 14.21 3.06 18.10
CA MET A 1 12.99 2.56 17.46
C MET A 1 13.43 2.10 16.08
N ASP A 2 13.46 0.78 15.91
CA ASP A 2 14.05 0.07 14.79
C ASP A 2 13.46 0.56 13.47
N VAL A 3 14.31 1.21 12.66
CA VAL A 3 13.98 1.74 11.34
C VAL A 3 14.16 0.60 10.33
N THR A 4 13.36 -0.46 10.47
CA THR A 4 13.40 -1.57 9.52
C THR A 4 12.88 -1.03 8.19
N ARG A 5 13.74 -1.01 7.17
CA ARG A 5 13.45 -0.61 5.79
C ARG A 5 12.47 -1.54 5.07
N GLU A 6 11.74 -2.37 5.80
CA GLU A 6 10.83 -3.35 5.22
C GLU A 6 9.40 -2.83 5.30
N ILE A 7 8.71 -2.83 4.15
CA ILE A 7 7.27 -2.60 4.11
C ILE A 7 6.59 -3.87 4.61
N THR A 8 5.76 -3.72 5.65
CA THR A 8 4.94 -4.81 6.20
C THR A 8 3.46 -4.54 5.92
N PRO A 9 2.62 -5.59 5.82
CA PRO A 9 1.21 -5.41 5.49
C PRO A 9 0.40 -4.76 6.63
N GLU A 10 0.96 -4.72 7.83
CA GLU A 10 0.40 -4.04 9.01
C GLU A 10 0.58 -2.51 8.94
N MET A 11 1.53 -2.02 8.12
CA MET A 11 1.74 -0.59 7.90
C MET A 11 0.51 0.04 7.24
N THR A 12 0.24 1.28 7.63
CA THR A 12 -0.82 2.07 7.02
C THR A 12 -0.40 2.53 5.63
N LEU A 13 -1.38 2.77 4.76
CA LEU A 13 -1.10 3.35 3.44
C LEU A 13 -0.27 4.65 3.57
N LEU A 14 -0.57 5.48 4.58
CA LEU A 14 0.21 6.67 4.91
C LEU A 14 1.68 6.36 5.21
N ASP A 15 1.97 5.41 6.11
CA ASP A 15 3.36 5.08 6.49
C ASP A 15 4.17 4.61 5.27
N ILE A 16 3.51 3.87 4.35
CA ILE A 16 4.12 3.39 3.12
C ILE A 16 4.46 4.55 2.16
N VAL A 17 3.49 5.43 1.88
CA VAL A 17 3.72 6.57 0.95
C VAL A 17 4.63 7.64 1.54
N GLU A 18 4.66 7.81 2.87
CA GLU A 18 5.61 8.71 3.53
C GLU A 18 7.04 8.19 3.44
N ARG A 19 7.24 6.86 3.47
CA ARG A 19 8.55 6.25 3.27
C ARG A 19 8.98 6.27 1.81
N ILE A 20 8.06 5.93 0.90
CA ILE A 20 8.33 5.77 -0.53
C ILE A 20 7.19 6.42 -1.31
N PRO A 21 7.28 7.71 -1.65
CA PRO A 21 6.20 8.41 -2.37
C PRO A 21 5.92 7.82 -3.75
N GLU A 22 6.86 7.09 -4.35
CA GLU A 22 6.67 6.38 -5.64
C GLU A 22 5.64 5.26 -5.55
N THR A 23 5.45 4.66 -4.37
CA THR A 23 4.40 3.65 -4.14
C THR A 23 2.99 4.22 -4.31
N GLN A 24 2.83 5.55 -4.28
CA GLN A 24 1.57 6.21 -4.60
C GLN A 24 1.03 5.80 -5.98
N ASP A 25 1.92 5.55 -6.95
CA ASP A 25 1.52 5.14 -8.30
C ASP A 25 0.94 3.72 -8.31
N VAL A 26 1.52 2.81 -7.51
CA VAL A 26 0.99 1.46 -7.29
C VAL A 26 -0.43 1.55 -6.77
N PHE A 27 -0.68 2.35 -5.73
CA PHE A 27 -2.04 2.53 -5.20
C PHE A 27 -2.99 3.07 -6.26
N ARG A 28 -2.58 4.05 -7.08
CA ARG A 28 -3.41 4.60 -8.17
C ARG A 28 -3.82 3.54 -9.20
N GLN A 29 -2.93 2.60 -9.55
CA GLN A 29 -3.28 1.49 -10.44
C GLN A 29 -4.40 0.60 -9.85
N TYR A 30 -4.40 0.41 -8.52
CA TYR A 30 -5.47 -0.30 -7.83
C TYR A 30 -6.73 0.57 -7.63
N GLU A 31 -6.62 1.90 -7.56
CA GLU A 31 -7.75 2.83 -7.54
C GLU A 31 -8.58 2.73 -8.84
N GLU A 32 -7.92 2.51 -9.98
CA GLU A 32 -8.60 2.25 -11.26
C GLU A 32 -9.40 0.93 -11.23
N CYS A 33 -8.87 -0.10 -10.56
CA CYS A 33 -9.56 -1.39 -10.41
C CYS A 33 -10.71 -1.33 -9.40
N THR A 34 -10.54 -0.60 -8.28
CA THR A 34 -11.51 -0.54 -7.18
C THR A 34 -12.57 0.54 -7.39
N GLY A 35 -12.35 1.46 -8.33
CA GLY A 35 -13.27 2.56 -8.61
C GLY A 35 -13.31 3.62 -7.51
N THR A 36 -12.36 3.61 -6.59
CA THR A 36 -12.30 4.55 -5.48
C THR A 36 -10.87 4.88 -5.08
N CYS A 37 -10.69 6.05 -4.47
CA CYS A 37 -9.39 6.49 -3.98
C CYS A 37 -9.05 5.76 -2.67
N LEU A 38 -8.20 4.72 -2.75
CA LEU A 38 -7.71 3.94 -1.61
C LEU A 38 -7.00 4.85 -0.62
N LEU A 39 -6.17 5.77 -1.09
CA LEU A 39 -5.47 6.71 -0.22
C LEU A 39 -6.42 7.70 0.47
N CYS A 40 -7.55 8.03 -0.14
CA CYS A 40 -8.48 8.99 0.45
C CYS A 40 -9.40 8.32 1.49
N GLN A 41 -9.83 7.09 1.20
CA GLN A 41 -10.77 6.36 2.06
C GLN A 41 -10.08 5.56 3.15
N HIS A 42 -8.84 5.11 2.90
CA HIS A 42 -8.11 4.15 3.73
C HIS A 42 -6.70 4.62 4.11
N LEU A 43 -6.45 5.94 4.10
CA LEU A 43 -5.13 6.52 4.38
C LEU A 43 -4.49 5.97 5.67
N PHE A 44 -5.32 5.80 6.70
CA PHE A 44 -4.92 5.39 8.04
C PHE A 44 -5.18 3.89 8.30
N ASP A 45 -5.70 3.16 7.32
CA ASP A 45 -5.91 1.72 7.39
C ASP A 45 -4.66 0.97 6.93
N SER A 46 -4.46 -0.21 7.51
CA SER A 46 -3.36 -1.11 7.14
C SER A 46 -3.57 -1.67 5.73
N LEU A 47 -2.45 -1.88 5.02
CA LEU A 47 -2.47 -2.48 3.68
C LEU A 47 -3.24 -3.81 3.65
N GLU A 48 -3.09 -4.66 4.67
CA GLU A 48 -3.85 -5.91 4.82
C GLU A 48 -5.36 -5.69 4.89
N SER A 49 -5.81 -4.71 5.67
CA SER A 49 -7.23 -4.39 5.86
C SER A 49 -7.85 -3.96 4.53
N VAL A 50 -7.15 -3.08 3.80
CA VAL A 50 -7.57 -2.61 2.48
C VAL A 50 -7.57 -3.76 1.48
N ALA A 51 -6.52 -4.57 1.45
CA ALA A 51 -6.43 -5.70 0.54
C ALA A 51 -7.58 -6.70 0.75
N SER A 52 -7.88 -7.02 2.00
CA SER A 52 -9.01 -7.88 2.37
C SER A 52 -10.36 -7.26 1.99
N GLN A 53 -10.54 -5.95 2.24
CA GLN A 53 -11.79 -5.24 1.96
C GLN A 53 -12.12 -5.18 0.46
N TYR A 54 -11.10 -4.94 -0.38
CA TYR A 54 -11.27 -4.81 -1.83
C TYR A 54 -10.98 -6.10 -2.60
N ALA A 55 -10.74 -7.22 -1.90
CA ALA A 55 -10.29 -8.48 -2.48
C ALA A 55 -9.06 -8.31 -3.41
N ILE A 56 -8.15 -7.41 -3.03
CA ILE A 56 -6.86 -7.22 -3.69
C ILE A 56 -5.91 -8.30 -3.16
N ASP A 57 -5.09 -8.85 -4.05
CA ASP A 57 -4.06 -9.80 -3.66
C ASP A 57 -2.95 -9.08 -2.89
N LEU A 58 -2.95 -9.29 -1.57
CA LEU A 58 -1.97 -8.68 -0.65
C LEU A 58 -0.54 -9.04 -1.02
N GLU A 59 -0.31 -10.27 -1.47
CA GLU A 59 1.03 -10.74 -1.82
C GLU A 59 1.54 -10.05 -3.08
N ASN A 60 0.65 -9.82 -4.05
CA ASN A 60 0.96 -9.09 -5.29
C ASN A 60 1.29 -7.62 -5.02
N ILE A 61 0.44 -6.88 -4.29
CA ILE A 61 0.72 -5.47 -3.98
C ILE A 61 1.99 -5.34 -3.14
N MET A 62 2.24 -6.23 -2.19
CA MET A 62 3.49 -6.26 -1.42
C MET A 62 4.72 -6.54 -2.29
N ARG A 63 4.58 -7.34 -3.34
CA ARG A 63 5.67 -7.60 -4.30
C ARG A 63 5.97 -6.37 -5.13
N GLU A 64 4.94 -5.70 -5.64
CA GLU A 64 5.06 -4.43 -6.36
C GLU A 64 5.74 -3.37 -5.48
N LEU A 65 5.23 -3.15 -4.26
CA LEU A 65 5.78 -2.19 -3.29
C LEU A 65 7.25 -2.47 -2.96
N ARG A 66 7.64 -3.75 -2.82
CA ARG A 66 9.04 -4.13 -2.60
C ARG A 66 9.91 -4.01 -3.86
N GLY A 67 9.31 -4.09 -5.04
CA GLY A 67 9.99 -3.89 -6.32
C GLY A 67 10.52 -2.47 -6.52
N TRP A 68 9.96 -1.48 -5.83
CA TRP A 68 10.43 -0.08 -5.84
C TRP A 68 11.69 0.18 -4.99
N PHE A 69 12.28 -0.84 -4.35
CA PHE A 69 13.52 -0.70 -3.54
C PHE A 69 14.83 -0.71 -4.36
N GLU A 70 14.79 -0.37 -5.66
CA GLU A 70 15.95 -0.46 -6.57
C GLU A 70 16.81 0.82 -6.64
#